data_AF-A0A6J1NDD0-F1
#
_entry.id   AF-A0A6J1NDD0-F1
#
_cell.length_a   1.000
_cell.length_b   1.000
_cell.length_c   1.000
_cell.angle_alpha   90.00
_cell.angle_beta   90.00
_cell.angle_gamma   90.00
#
_symmetry.space_group_name_H-M   'P 1'
#
loop_
_entity.id
_entity.type
_entity.pdbx_description
1 polymer ?
#
loop_
_entity_poly.entity_id
_entity_poly.type
_entity_poly.pdbx_seq_one_letter_code
_entity_poly.pdbx_strand_id
1 'polypeptide(L)'
;MLGKRSQRLVPKAERVYEVAIGVVFAQHATMEKDVVEYILSQYRQFRHGIYLDYQVYANIINTADVYKLSRLICHQLSRSVVVMLGAVFPESFSTLHSYTNLLKVPFLMPWFPEKVNPQNGRVDDLAFSLTPDYHRAIIDTIILLGWKHVIFLYDSNDGLLRLEQVYKHLSPGQAMFQITHTRRVSSALDVITFLVGLENLNRWTNKYVVLDCGTPLAKEVLVHHVRNVTLGRRNYHYLLSGLVMDDLRDKNITEFGAINVTGFQILDHSSKNVQNFFESWPRDYISAQGALMYDLVQVLHHSLKKMVEQYPDFLRNNKSVSADTSSVHHQAGIECYGDILLYPAKYGERFAQVIKGTEIEGITGLIRFNKDGHRQNFTLQIVQMTVSGDIVKTVTLEERRSGKDAEKEKKLNGELIDYVKKKSENDPRRYAEKSTSLVTLLHKRQRAANVRRHAEKKKRSPLRKQDFELREKIGEHVSVVAVVAVAGVAAAAVAAVAEVACVVAVAVAAAAVAAADAVNLRRNGIRRFVMEIKILRNHN
;
A
#
# COMPACT_ATOMS: atom_id res chain seq x y z
N MET A 1 16.83 -47.33 -44.52
CA MET A 1 17.44 -46.90 -43.24
C MET A 1 16.77 -45.60 -42.80
N LEU A 2 15.59 -45.68 -42.18
CA LEU A 2 14.86 -44.52 -41.63
C LEU A 2 15.19 -44.41 -40.14
N GLY A 3 15.81 -43.30 -39.75
CA GLY A 3 16.22 -43.01 -38.39
C GLY A 3 15.02 -42.77 -37.47
N LYS A 4 14.93 -43.56 -36.40
CA LYS A 4 13.99 -43.38 -35.29
C LYS A 4 14.34 -42.08 -34.55
N ARG A 5 13.46 -41.07 -34.63
CA ARG A 5 13.44 -39.95 -33.68
C ARG A 5 13.19 -40.51 -32.28
N SER A 6 14.17 -40.32 -31.39
CA SER A 6 14.05 -40.57 -29.97
C SER A 6 12.91 -39.73 -29.39
N GLN A 7 11.79 -40.37 -29.06
CA GLN A 7 10.76 -39.78 -28.21
C GLN A 7 11.39 -39.56 -26.84
N ARG A 8 11.61 -38.31 -26.43
CA ARG A 8 11.88 -37.95 -25.03
C ARG A 8 10.67 -38.43 -24.21
N LEU A 9 10.83 -39.55 -23.52
CA LEU A 9 9.92 -40.02 -22.49
C LEU A 9 9.86 -38.93 -21.41
N VAL A 10 8.76 -38.19 -21.39
CA VAL A 10 8.40 -37.32 -20.25
C VAL A 10 8.20 -38.25 -19.05
N PRO A 11 8.85 -38.01 -17.90
CA PRO A 11 8.69 -38.87 -16.73
C PRO A 11 7.20 -38.92 -16.32
N LYS A 12 6.70 -40.12 -16.05
CA LYS A 12 5.31 -40.38 -15.71
C LYS A 12 5.08 -39.97 -14.25
N ALA A 13 4.07 -39.16 -13.98
CA ALA A 13 3.72 -38.76 -12.60
C ALA A 13 3.44 -40.00 -11.73
N GLU A 14 3.95 -40.00 -10.51
CA GLU A 14 3.89 -41.16 -9.60
C GLU A 14 2.54 -41.26 -8.89
N ARG A 15 1.85 -40.13 -8.67
CA ARG A 15 0.49 -40.04 -8.12
C ARG A 15 -0.29 -38.91 -8.77
N VAL A 16 -1.51 -39.21 -9.23
CA VAL A 16 -2.43 -38.25 -9.88
C VAL A 16 -3.63 -38.03 -8.97
N TYR A 17 -3.96 -36.77 -8.71
CA TYR A 17 -5.13 -36.40 -7.93
C TYR A 17 -5.99 -35.38 -8.68
N GLU A 18 -7.28 -35.67 -8.83
CA GLU A 18 -8.24 -34.73 -9.39
C GLU A 18 -8.62 -33.66 -8.36
N VAL A 19 -8.59 -32.39 -8.77
CA VAL A 19 -8.90 -31.25 -7.91
C VAL A 19 -9.98 -30.40 -8.57
N ALA A 20 -11.18 -30.41 -7.99
CA ALA A 20 -12.28 -29.55 -8.40
C ALA A 20 -12.13 -28.13 -7.81
N ILE A 21 -12.05 -27.11 -8.68
CA ILE A 21 -11.95 -25.70 -8.29
C ILE A 21 -13.15 -24.95 -8.87
N GLY A 22 -13.90 -24.25 -8.03
CA GLY A 22 -14.95 -23.33 -8.46
C GLY A 22 -14.37 -21.95 -8.71
N VAL A 23 -14.73 -21.31 -9.83
CA VAL A 23 -14.23 -19.98 -10.17
C VAL A 23 -15.36 -19.06 -10.61
N VAL A 24 -15.45 -17.88 -10.00
CA VAL A 24 -16.46 -16.86 -10.32
C VAL A 24 -15.79 -15.56 -10.71
N PHE A 25 -16.01 -15.13 -11.94
CA PHE A 25 -15.50 -13.87 -12.47
C PHE A 25 -16.63 -12.89 -12.76
N ALA A 26 -16.43 -11.63 -12.39
CA ALA A 26 -17.22 -10.53 -12.91
C ALA A 26 -16.91 -10.31 -14.40
N GLN A 27 -17.87 -9.72 -15.13
CA GLN A 27 -17.74 -9.50 -16.59
C GLN A 27 -16.51 -8.66 -17.00
N HIS A 28 -16.01 -7.81 -16.12
CA HIS A 28 -14.84 -6.96 -16.37
C HIS A 28 -13.49 -7.63 -16.02
N ALA A 29 -13.50 -8.76 -15.30
CA ALA A 29 -12.31 -9.45 -14.80
C ALA A 29 -11.65 -10.35 -15.86
N THR A 30 -11.38 -9.77 -17.04
CA THR A 30 -10.84 -10.50 -18.20
C THR A 30 -9.38 -10.90 -17.99
N MET A 31 -8.57 -10.05 -17.36
CA MET A 31 -7.15 -10.32 -17.15
C MET A 31 -6.93 -11.41 -16.11
N GLU A 32 -7.68 -11.40 -15.02
CA GLU A 32 -7.64 -12.43 -13.98
C GLU A 32 -8.00 -13.80 -14.54
N LYS A 33 -8.99 -13.85 -15.43
CA LYS A 33 -9.36 -15.06 -16.16
C LYS A 33 -8.20 -15.59 -17.00
N ASP A 34 -7.62 -14.75 -17.86
CA ASP A 34 -6.50 -15.12 -18.72
C ASP A 34 -5.29 -15.64 -17.91
N VAL A 35 -5.02 -15.00 -16.77
CA VAL A 35 -3.95 -15.40 -15.83
C VAL A 35 -4.21 -16.78 -15.23
N VAL A 36 -5.44 -17.07 -14.79
CA VAL A 36 -5.81 -18.38 -14.24
C VAL A 36 -5.67 -19.47 -15.31
N GLU A 37 -6.14 -19.22 -16.53
CA GLU A 37 -6.00 -20.17 -17.65
C GLU A 37 -4.53 -20.43 -17.97
N TYR A 38 -3.72 -19.37 -18.02
CA TYR A 38 -2.28 -19.45 -18.28
C TYR A 38 -1.55 -20.29 -17.23
N ILE A 39 -1.65 -19.94 -15.95
CA ILE A 39 -0.87 -20.62 -14.90
C ILE A 39 -1.27 -22.09 -14.75
N LEU A 40 -2.56 -22.42 -14.91
CA LEU A 40 -3.01 -23.81 -14.87
C LEU A 40 -2.53 -24.60 -16.09
N SER A 41 -2.39 -23.96 -17.25
CA SER A 41 -1.77 -24.58 -18.42
C SER A 41 -0.29 -24.93 -18.17
N GLN A 42 0.43 -24.09 -17.43
CA GLN A 42 1.82 -24.36 -17.03
C GLN A 42 1.88 -25.60 -16.12
N TYR A 43 1.04 -25.68 -15.08
CA TYR A 43 1.04 -26.83 -14.18
C TYR A 43 0.68 -28.16 -14.86
N ARG A 44 -0.12 -28.15 -15.94
CA ARG A 44 -0.39 -29.36 -16.74
C ARG A 44 0.85 -29.92 -17.44
N GLN A 45 1.81 -29.07 -17.77
CA GLN A 45 3.05 -29.47 -18.46
C GLN A 45 4.09 -30.07 -17.49
N PHE A 46 4.11 -29.64 -16.23
CA PHE A 46 5.08 -30.09 -15.23
C PHE A 46 4.59 -31.31 -14.42
N ARG A 47 4.72 -32.51 -15.01
CA ARG A 47 4.31 -33.79 -14.41
C ARG A 47 5.41 -34.48 -13.58
N HIS A 48 5.90 -33.83 -12.53
CA HIS A 48 6.90 -34.41 -11.63
C HIS A 48 6.34 -34.61 -10.22
N GLY A 49 6.54 -35.80 -9.65
CA GLY A 49 6.06 -36.16 -8.31
C GLY A 49 4.53 -36.23 -8.22
N ILE A 50 3.95 -35.45 -7.31
CA ILE A 50 2.49 -35.31 -7.13
C ILE A 50 1.93 -34.40 -8.22
N TYR A 51 1.11 -34.99 -9.10
CA TYR A 51 0.40 -34.28 -10.15
C TYR A 51 -1.04 -33.99 -9.71
N LEU A 52 -1.40 -32.71 -9.73
CA LEU A 52 -2.75 -32.24 -9.44
C LEU A 52 -3.44 -31.93 -10.77
N ASP A 53 -4.48 -32.69 -11.09
CA ASP A 53 -5.28 -32.49 -12.29
C ASP A 53 -6.47 -31.57 -11.99
N TYR A 54 -6.35 -30.31 -12.43
CA TYR A 54 -7.33 -29.28 -12.11
C TYR A 54 -8.56 -29.33 -13.00
N GLN A 55 -9.70 -29.62 -12.38
CA GLN A 55 -11.04 -29.51 -12.96
C GLN A 55 -11.64 -28.16 -12.56
N VAL A 56 -11.51 -27.19 -13.46
CA VAL A 56 -11.91 -25.79 -13.20
C VAL A 56 -13.32 -25.55 -13.72
N TYR A 57 -14.20 -25.17 -12.81
CA TYR A 57 -15.56 -24.74 -13.14
C TYR A 57 -15.62 -23.22 -13.12
N ALA A 58 -15.31 -22.58 -14.25
CA ALA A 58 -15.32 -21.12 -14.36
C ALA A 58 -16.66 -20.60 -14.88
N ASN A 59 -17.15 -19.53 -14.26
CA ASN A 59 -18.34 -18.80 -14.71
C ASN A 59 -18.09 -17.29 -14.70
N ILE A 60 -18.50 -16.64 -15.79
CA ILE A 60 -18.46 -15.18 -15.93
C ILE A 60 -19.89 -14.68 -15.85
N ILE A 61 -20.20 -13.87 -14.84
CA ILE A 61 -21.54 -13.33 -14.62
C ILE A 61 -21.49 -11.86 -14.22
N ASN A 62 -22.62 -11.17 -14.32
CA ASN A 62 -22.79 -9.91 -13.63
C ASN A 62 -22.96 -10.21 -12.12
N THR A 63 -21.88 -10.10 -11.35
CA THR A 63 -21.92 -10.45 -9.92
C THR A 63 -22.76 -9.46 -9.10
N ALA A 64 -23.09 -8.28 -9.64
CA ALA A 64 -23.99 -7.34 -8.98
C ALA A 64 -25.42 -7.90 -8.83
N ASP A 65 -25.80 -8.86 -9.66
CA ASP A 65 -27.04 -9.64 -9.51
C ASP A 65 -26.84 -10.75 -8.47
N VAL A 66 -27.08 -10.41 -7.21
CA VAL A 66 -26.89 -11.32 -6.06
C VAL A 66 -27.73 -12.59 -6.16
N TYR A 67 -28.90 -12.53 -6.80
CA TYR A 67 -29.77 -13.70 -6.99
C TYR A 67 -29.18 -14.70 -7.99
N LYS A 68 -28.66 -14.22 -9.13
CA LYS A 68 -27.94 -15.12 -10.06
C LYS A 68 -26.66 -15.65 -9.45
N LEU A 69 -25.95 -14.81 -8.69
CA LEU A 69 -24.74 -15.21 -7.99
C LEU A 69 -24.99 -16.32 -6.97
N SER A 70 -26.03 -16.21 -6.13
CA SER A 70 -26.33 -17.23 -5.11
C SER A 70 -26.63 -18.60 -5.73
N ARG A 71 -27.44 -18.64 -6.80
CA ARG A 71 -27.73 -19.88 -7.53
C ARG A 71 -26.48 -20.48 -8.15
N LEU A 72 -25.60 -19.64 -8.68
CA LEU A 72 -24.32 -20.07 -9.24
C LEU A 72 -23.40 -20.67 -8.17
N ILE A 73 -23.29 -20.02 -7.01
CA ILE A 73 -22.48 -20.50 -5.89
C ILE A 73 -22.98 -21.87 -5.43
N CYS A 74 -24.29 -22.02 -5.23
CA CYS A 74 -24.91 -23.30 -4.92
C CYS A 74 -24.52 -24.40 -5.93
N HIS A 75 -24.61 -24.08 -7.22
CA HIS A 75 -24.25 -25.01 -8.30
C HIS A 75 -22.76 -25.34 -8.35
N GLN A 76 -21.88 -24.42 -7.94
CA GLN A 76 -20.45 -24.66 -7.84
C GLN A 76 -20.13 -25.58 -6.65
N LEU A 77 -20.75 -25.32 -5.50
CA LEU A 77 -20.53 -26.08 -4.28
C LEU A 77 -21.13 -27.49 -4.35
N SER A 78 -22.21 -27.69 -5.12
CA SER A 78 -22.77 -29.03 -5.39
C SER A 78 -21.84 -29.93 -6.21
N ARG A 79 -20.84 -29.36 -6.90
CA ARG A 79 -19.79 -30.11 -7.61
C ARG A 79 -18.62 -30.52 -6.71
N SER A 80 -18.75 -30.36 -5.39
CA SER A 80 -17.71 -30.70 -4.40
C SER A 80 -16.37 -30.01 -4.65
N VAL A 81 -16.40 -28.75 -5.06
CA VAL A 81 -15.19 -27.95 -5.22
C VAL A 81 -14.46 -27.81 -3.89
N VAL A 82 -13.13 -27.95 -3.90
CA VAL A 82 -12.31 -27.89 -2.67
C VAL A 82 -11.97 -26.47 -2.24
N VAL A 83 -12.14 -25.53 -3.16
CA VAL A 83 -11.85 -24.11 -3.01
C VAL A 83 -12.68 -23.32 -4.03
N MET A 84 -13.03 -22.10 -3.65
CA MET A 84 -13.61 -21.10 -4.55
C MET A 84 -12.55 -20.02 -4.83
N LEU A 85 -12.37 -19.68 -6.11
CA LEU A 85 -11.61 -18.50 -6.54
C LEU A 85 -12.58 -17.45 -7.06
N GLY A 86 -12.31 -16.19 -6.79
CA GLY A 86 -13.20 -15.11 -7.22
C GLY A 86 -12.49 -13.83 -7.60
N ALA A 87 -13.02 -13.16 -8.64
CA ALA A 87 -12.82 -11.74 -8.88
C ALA A 87 -14.21 -11.14 -9.10
N VAL A 88 -14.84 -10.66 -8.01
CA VAL A 88 -16.25 -10.26 -7.98
C VAL A 88 -16.39 -8.83 -7.48
N PHE A 89 -17.48 -8.15 -7.87
CA PHE A 89 -17.75 -6.80 -7.36
C PHE A 89 -17.77 -6.75 -5.82
N PRO A 90 -17.30 -5.64 -5.22
CA PRO A 90 -17.26 -5.51 -3.76
C PRO A 90 -18.60 -5.76 -3.06
N GLU A 91 -19.70 -5.33 -3.67
CA GLU A 91 -21.06 -5.51 -3.17
C GLU A 91 -21.47 -6.99 -3.07
N SER A 92 -20.89 -7.84 -3.93
CA SER A 92 -21.16 -9.28 -4.03
C SER A 92 -20.39 -10.12 -3.02
N PHE A 93 -19.33 -9.55 -2.43
CA PHE A 93 -18.41 -10.27 -1.56
C PHE A 93 -19.12 -10.94 -0.37
N SER A 94 -20.02 -10.21 0.29
CA SER A 94 -20.71 -10.70 1.49
C SER A 94 -21.54 -11.96 1.24
N THR A 95 -22.15 -12.08 0.07
CA THR A 95 -22.91 -13.28 -0.33
C THR A 95 -21.96 -14.46 -0.50
N LEU A 96 -20.91 -14.29 -1.30
CA LEU A 96 -19.95 -15.37 -1.56
C LEU A 96 -19.27 -15.83 -0.27
N HIS A 97 -18.79 -14.88 0.53
CA HIS A 97 -18.20 -15.08 1.86
C HIS A 97 -19.12 -15.84 2.81
N SER A 98 -20.41 -15.50 2.83
CA SER A 98 -21.39 -16.16 3.70
C SER A 98 -21.58 -17.64 3.32
N TYR A 99 -21.77 -17.95 2.04
CA TYR A 99 -21.94 -19.33 1.57
C TYR A 99 -20.68 -20.17 1.82
N THR A 100 -19.51 -19.63 1.49
CA THR A 100 -18.24 -20.35 1.62
C THR A 100 -17.88 -20.61 3.08
N ASN A 101 -18.13 -19.64 3.96
CA ASN A 101 -17.94 -19.83 5.41
C ASN A 101 -18.93 -20.83 6.01
N LEU A 102 -20.18 -20.80 5.56
CA LEU A 102 -21.21 -21.74 6.03
C LEU A 102 -20.87 -23.18 5.61
N LEU A 103 -20.46 -23.38 4.37
CA LEU A 103 -20.12 -24.70 3.80
C LEU A 103 -18.65 -25.10 4.02
N LYS A 104 -17.91 -24.29 4.79
CA LYS A 104 -16.51 -24.54 5.13
C LYS A 104 -15.60 -24.69 3.91
N VAL A 105 -15.91 -24.06 2.78
CA VAL A 105 -15.06 -24.09 1.58
C VAL A 105 -14.18 -22.85 1.58
N PRO A 106 -12.83 -22.96 1.54
CA PRO A 106 -11.96 -21.79 1.45
C PRO A 106 -12.26 -20.94 0.23
N PHE A 107 -12.21 -19.62 0.41
CA PHE A 107 -12.49 -18.65 -0.64
C PHE A 107 -11.31 -17.71 -0.84
N LEU A 108 -10.74 -17.69 -2.05
CA LEU A 108 -9.53 -16.96 -2.38
C LEU A 108 -9.89 -15.85 -3.38
N MET A 109 -9.49 -14.61 -3.07
CA MET A 109 -9.61 -13.47 -3.98
C MET A 109 -8.28 -12.70 -4.09
N PRO A 110 -8.02 -12.05 -5.23
CA PRO A 110 -6.90 -11.12 -5.33
C PRO A 110 -7.15 -9.87 -4.47
N TRP A 111 -8.40 -9.41 -4.31
CA TRP A 111 -8.75 -8.25 -3.48
C TRP A 111 -9.96 -8.51 -2.57
N PHE A 112 -10.01 -7.77 -1.44
CA PHE A 112 -11.22 -7.63 -0.63
C PHE A 112 -11.72 -6.20 -0.67
N PRO A 113 -13.04 -5.99 -0.50
CA PRO A 113 -13.58 -4.68 -0.16
C PRO A 113 -12.99 -4.19 1.17
N GLU A 114 -12.76 -2.88 1.28
CA GLU A 114 -12.25 -2.23 2.50
C GLU A 114 -13.19 -2.47 3.73
N LYS A 115 -14.43 -2.87 3.46
CA LYS A 115 -15.52 -3.11 4.41
C LYS A 115 -15.30 -4.33 5.32
N VAL A 116 -14.34 -5.20 5.00
CA VAL A 116 -14.05 -6.39 5.81
C VAL A 116 -13.09 -6.03 6.93
N ASN A 117 -13.52 -5.12 7.81
CA ASN A 117 -12.82 -4.88 9.07
C ASN A 117 -13.13 -6.09 9.99
N PRO A 118 -12.13 -6.81 10.53
CA PRO A 118 -12.30 -7.99 11.38
C PRO A 118 -12.82 -7.63 12.79
N GLN A 119 -13.72 -6.66 12.91
CA GLN A 119 -14.35 -6.28 14.18
C GLN A 119 -15.26 -7.38 14.76
N ASN A 120 -15.41 -8.52 14.06
CA ASN A 120 -16.12 -9.68 14.59
C ASN A 120 -15.20 -10.85 14.96
N GLY A 121 -13.87 -10.70 14.98
CA GLY A 121 -12.96 -11.63 15.67
C GLY A 121 -13.24 -13.12 15.45
N ARG A 122 -13.76 -13.50 14.28
CA ARG A 122 -14.06 -14.90 13.97
C ARG A 122 -12.75 -15.52 13.53
N VAL A 123 -12.12 -16.19 14.48
CA VAL A 123 -10.86 -16.94 14.33
C VAL A 123 -10.90 -17.94 13.15
N ASP A 124 -12.10 -18.27 12.67
CA ASP A 124 -12.38 -19.26 11.64
C ASP A 124 -12.84 -18.70 10.28
N ASP A 125 -12.49 -17.44 9.94
CA ASP A 125 -12.75 -16.96 8.58
C ASP A 125 -11.93 -17.76 7.55
N LEU A 126 -12.61 -18.14 6.46
CA LEU A 126 -12.11 -18.99 5.37
C LEU A 126 -11.84 -18.19 4.10
N ALA A 127 -11.95 -16.86 4.16
CA ALA A 127 -11.59 -15.98 3.07
C ALA A 127 -10.12 -15.53 3.12
N PHE A 128 -9.50 -15.46 1.95
CA PHE A 128 -8.11 -15.04 1.78
C PHE A 128 -7.96 -13.95 0.71
N SER A 129 -7.17 -12.91 1.01
CA SER A 129 -6.84 -11.84 0.07
C SER A 129 -5.36 -11.54 0.03
N LEU A 130 -4.85 -11.34 -1.18
CA LEU A 130 -3.47 -10.93 -1.43
C LEU A 130 -3.29 -9.42 -1.60
N THR A 131 -4.37 -8.64 -1.74
CA THR A 131 -4.27 -7.19 -1.85
C THR A 131 -3.70 -6.63 -0.55
N PRO A 132 -2.57 -5.91 -0.63
CA PRO A 132 -2.02 -5.23 0.52
C PRO A 132 -2.95 -4.16 1.07
N ASP A 133 -2.93 -3.95 2.38
CA ASP A 133 -3.64 -2.82 2.97
C ASP A 133 -2.82 -1.52 2.84
N TYR A 134 -3.08 -0.76 1.78
CA TYR A 134 -2.25 0.38 1.38
C TYR A 134 -2.76 1.74 1.85
N HIS A 135 -3.82 1.84 2.67
CA HIS A 135 -4.28 3.14 3.19
C HIS A 135 -3.19 3.84 4.02
N ARG A 136 -2.36 3.07 4.74
CA ARG A 136 -1.17 3.59 5.44
C ARG A 136 -0.11 4.08 4.47
N ALA A 137 0.10 3.37 3.37
CA ALA A 137 1.03 3.79 2.33
C ALA A 137 0.63 5.14 1.72
N ILE A 138 -0.67 5.41 1.56
CA ILE A 138 -1.19 6.74 1.16
C ILE A 138 -0.73 7.81 2.14
N ILE A 139 -0.95 7.60 3.44
CA ILE A 139 -0.58 8.55 4.51
C ILE A 139 0.94 8.78 4.53
N ASP A 140 1.73 7.70 4.58
CA ASP A 140 3.19 7.76 4.62
C ASP A 140 3.74 8.46 3.37
N THR A 141 3.13 8.26 2.20
CA THR A 141 3.50 8.95 0.94
C THR A 141 3.19 10.43 0.99
N ILE A 142 2.02 10.84 1.49
CA ILE A 142 1.66 12.26 1.66
C ILE A 142 2.66 12.95 2.59
N ILE A 143 3.04 12.29 3.69
CA ILE A 143 4.04 12.80 4.64
C ILE A 143 5.42 12.88 3.99
N LEU A 144 5.84 11.85 3.25
CA LEU A 144 7.11 11.80 2.53
C LEU A 144 7.22 12.92 1.50
N LEU A 145 6.13 13.20 0.77
CA LEU A 145 6.06 14.30 -0.20
C LEU A 145 5.92 15.68 0.46
N GLY A 146 5.74 15.75 1.78
CA GLY A 146 5.65 17.00 2.53
C GLY A 146 4.36 17.79 2.30
N TRP A 147 3.30 17.14 1.80
CA TRP A 147 2.02 17.81 1.51
C TRP A 147 1.32 18.22 2.79
N LYS A 148 0.82 19.46 2.85
CA LYS A 148 0.12 20.02 4.03
C LYS A 148 -1.39 20.08 3.87
N HIS A 149 -1.85 20.32 2.65
CA HIS A 149 -3.25 20.43 2.29
C HIS A 149 -3.53 19.51 1.11
N VAL A 150 -4.49 18.60 1.28
CA VAL A 150 -4.76 17.53 0.31
C VAL A 150 -6.22 17.55 -0.12
N ILE A 151 -6.44 17.41 -1.42
CA ILE A 151 -7.75 17.21 -2.04
C ILE A 151 -7.91 15.71 -2.24
N PHE A 152 -8.97 15.11 -1.71
CA PHE A 152 -9.23 13.67 -1.84
C PHE A 152 -10.46 13.43 -2.73
N LEU A 153 -10.26 12.78 -3.88
CA LEU A 153 -11.30 12.46 -4.85
C LEU A 153 -11.45 10.93 -4.93
N TYR A 154 -12.68 10.43 -4.93
CA TYR A 154 -12.96 9.00 -4.98
C TYR A 154 -14.17 8.66 -5.85
N ASP A 155 -14.21 7.47 -6.47
CA ASP A 155 -15.32 7.05 -7.36
C ASP A 155 -16.32 6.04 -6.72
N SER A 156 -15.81 5.21 -5.82
CA SER A 156 -16.47 4.01 -5.33
C SER A 156 -16.81 4.06 -3.84
N ASN A 157 -17.64 3.13 -3.39
CA ASN A 157 -17.94 2.95 -1.97
C ASN A 157 -16.69 2.48 -1.20
N ASP A 158 -15.83 1.67 -1.83
CA ASP A 158 -14.55 1.26 -1.24
C ASP A 158 -13.61 2.45 -1.03
N GLY A 159 -13.59 3.40 -1.97
CA GLY A 159 -12.78 4.61 -1.79
C GLY A 159 -13.26 5.51 -0.65
N LEU A 160 -14.57 5.55 -0.38
CA LEU A 160 -15.10 6.22 0.81
C LEU A 160 -14.64 5.54 2.11
N LEU A 161 -14.62 4.21 2.15
CA LEU A 161 -14.13 3.46 3.30
C LEU A 161 -12.62 3.65 3.49
N ARG A 162 -11.85 3.69 2.39
CA ARG A 162 -10.41 4.00 2.45
C ARG A 162 -10.17 5.39 3.00
N LEU A 163 -10.97 6.37 2.59
CA LEU A 163 -10.95 7.73 3.16
C LEU A 163 -11.26 7.72 4.67
N GLU A 164 -12.24 6.93 5.12
CA GLU A 164 -12.54 6.74 6.54
C GLU A 164 -11.31 6.18 7.29
N GLN A 165 -10.62 5.18 6.73
CA GLN A 165 -9.39 4.63 7.32
C GLN A 165 -8.27 5.66 7.38
N VAL A 166 -8.13 6.50 6.35
CA VAL A 166 -7.19 7.62 6.35
C VAL A 166 -7.50 8.60 7.49
N TYR A 167 -8.76 9.01 7.66
CA TYR A 167 -9.16 9.87 8.77
C TYR A 167 -8.93 9.24 10.14
N LYS A 168 -9.20 7.93 10.31
CA LYS A 168 -8.95 7.22 11.59
C LYS A 168 -7.48 7.24 12.00
N HIS A 169 -6.56 7.19 11.03
CA HIS A 169 -5.12 7.25 11.30
C HIS A 169 -4.60 8.69 11.49
N LEU A 170 -5.37 9.70 11.07
CA LEU A 170 -5.07 11.11 11.33
C LEU A 170 -5.58 11.50 12.71
N SER A 171 -4.71 11.43 13.73
CA SER A 171 -5.04 11.89 15.09
C SER A 171 -5.42 13.37 15.10
N PRO A 172 -6.58 13.76 15.69
CA PRO A 172 -6.95 15.16 15.85
C PRO A 172 -5.87 15.93 16.62
N GLY A 173 -5.39 17.05 16.07
CA GLY A 173 -4.40 17.92 16.71
C GLY A 173 -2.92 17.51 16.58
N GLN A 174 -2.62 16.34 15.99
CA GLN A 174 -1.25 15.88 15.69
C GLN A 174 -1.03 15.53 14.21
N ALA A 175 -2.04 15.79 13.37
CA ALA A 175 -1.99 15.44 11.95
C ALA A 175 -0.92 16.28 11.21
N MET A 176 -0.03 15.59 10.49
CA MET A 176 1.05 16.21 9.70
C MET A 176 0.53 16.95 8.45
N PHE A 177 -0.70 16.65 8.03
CA PHE A 177 -1.43 17.24 6.91
C PHE A 177 -2.94 17.28 7.17
N GLN A 178 -3.66 18.06 6.37
CA GLN A 178 -5.11 18.20 6.43
C GLN A 178 -5.74 17.87 5.07
N ILE A 179 -6.86 17.16 5.10
CA ILE A 179 -7.70 16.95 3.92
C ILE A 179 -8.66 18.14 3.83
N THR A 180 -8.43 19.03 2.86
CA THR A 180 -9.18 20.30 2.72
C THR A 180 -10.46 20.15 1.92
N HIS A 181 -10.47 19.23 0.96
CA HIS A 181 -11.64 18.95 0.13
C HIS A 181 -11.80 17.44 -0.07
N THR A 182 -13.05 16.97 0.01
CA THR A 182 -13.43 15.60 -0.29
C THR A 182 -14.59 15.61 -1.29
N ARG A 183 -14.52 14.77 -2.32
CA ARG A 183 -15.62 14.68 -3.30
C ARG A 183 -15.70 13.30 -3.94
N ARG A 184 -16.93 12.76 -3.99
CA ARG A 184 -17.24 11.62 -4.84
C ARG A 184 -17.37 12.09 -6.29
N VAL A 185 -16.75 11.37 -7.21
CA VAL A 185 -16.75 11.67 -8.64
C VAL A 185 -17.25 10.46 -9.43
N SER A 186 -17.90 10.69 -10.57
CA SER A 186 -18.45 9.62 -11.40
C SER A 186 -17.88 9.61 -12.82
N SER A 187 -17.29 10.73 -13.25
CA SER A 187 -16.67 10.88 -14.56
C SER A 187 -15.43 11.78 -14.49
N ALA A 188 -14.60 11.72 -15.52
CA ALA A 188 -13.45 12.62 -15.64
C ALA A 188 -13.90 14.09 -15.71
N LEU A 189 -15.02 14.36 -16.38
CA LEU A 189 -15.58 15.72 -16.50
C LEU A 189 -15.97 16.30 -15.12
N ASP A 190 -16.50 15.48 -14.21
CA ASP A 190 -16.84 15.91 -12.85
C ASP A 190 -15.60 16.36 -12.08
N VAL A 191 -14.51 15.59 -12.21
CA VAL A 191 -13.21 15.93 -11.62
C VAL A 191 -12.70 17.25 -12.17
N ILE A 192 -12.68 17.39 -13.50
CA ILE A 192 -12.18 18.61 -14.15
C ILE A 192 -13.01 19.82 -13.76
N THR A 193 -14.34 19.71 -13.77
CA THR A 193 -15.24 20.81 -13.38
C THR A 193 -14.99 21.25 -11.95
N PHE A 194 -14.81 20.29 -11.03
CA PHE A 194 -14.46 20.58 -9.65
C PHE A 194 -13.11 21.31 -9.52
N LEU A 195 -12.08 20.82 -10.21
CA LEU A 195 -10.74 21.43 -10.17
C LEU A 195 -10.71 22.82 -10.80
N VAL A 196 -11.49 23.08 -11.86
CA VAL A 196 -11.64 24.41 -12.44
C VAL A 196 -12.29 25.37 -11.45
N GLY A 197 -13.27 24.90 -10.68
CA GLY A 197 -13.84 25.68 -9.57
C GLY A 197 -12.77 26.12 -8.56
N LEU A 198 -11.82 25.25 -8.22
CA LEU A 198 -10.71 25.59 -7.32
C LEU A 198 -9.70 26.55 -7.95
N GLU A 199 -9.41 26.43 -9.25
CA GLU A 199 -8.57 27.38 -9.99
C GLU A 199 -9.16 28.79 -10.02
N ASN A 200 -10.48 28.91 -10.17
CA ASN A 200 -11.17 30.19 -10.15
C ASN A 200 -11.08 30.89 -8.78
N LEU A 201 -10.98 30.13 -7.69
CA LEU A 201 -10.79 30.67 -6.34
C LEU A 201 -9.33 31.09 -6.11
N ASN A 202 -8.37 30.23 -6.47
CA ASN A 202 -6.95 30.55 -6.35
C ASN A 202 -6.09 29.73 -7.32
N ARG A 203 -5.62 30.40 -8.38
CA ARG A 203 -4.77 29.80 -9.43
C ARG A 203 -3.33 29.52 -9.02
N TRP A 204 -2.80 30.28 -8.07
CA TRP A 204 -1.36 30.29 -7.76
C TRP A 204 -0.94 29.24 -6.73
N THR A 205 -1.89 28.69 -5.98
CA THR A 205 -1.60 27.67 -4.98
C THR A 205 -1.32 26.32 -5.61
N ASN A 206 -0.36 25.60 -5.03
CA ASN A 206 -0.13 24.20 -5.33
C ASN A 206 -1.31 23.36 -4.84
N LYS A 207 -1.79 22.45 -5.69
CA LYS A 207 -2.95 21.60 -5.49
C LYS A 207 -2.49 20.15 -5.51
N TYR A 208 -2.55 19.52 -4.35
CA TYR A 208 -2.15 18.14 -4.15
C TYR A 208 -3.41 17.26 -4.13
N VAL A 209 -3.55 16.40 -5.13
CA VAL A 209 -4.77 15.62 -5.36
C VAL A 209 -4.49 14.14 -5.13
N VAL A 210 -5.13 13.55 -4.13
CA VAL A 210 -5.25 12.09 -4.02
C VAL A 210 -6.44 11.67 -4.86
N LEU A 211 -6.19 10.81 -5.84
CA LEU A 211 -7.20 10.30 -6.77
C LEU A 211 -7.37 8.79 -6.57
N ASP A 212 -8.45 8.42 -5.88
CA ASP A 212 -8.82 7.05 -5.58
C ASP A 212 -9.91 6.57 -6.54
N CYS A 213 -9.48 6.05 -7.69
CA CYS A 213 -10.40 5.52 -8.69
C CYS A 213 -9.76 4.39 -9.50
N GLY A 214 -10.59 3.68 -10.27
CA GLY A 214 -10.10 2.68 -11.20
C GLY A 214 -9.21 3.25 -12.31
N THR A 215 -8.37 2.39 -12.91
CA THR A 215 -7.44 2.75 -13.99
C THR A 215 -8.08 3.52 -15.16
N PRO A 216 -9.28 3.13 -15.68
CA PRO A 216 -9.88 3.85 -16.80
C PRO A 216 -10.17 5.32 -16.47
N LEU A 217 -10.78 5.57 -15.31
CA LEU A 217 -11.12 6.92 -14.87
C LEU A 217 -9.88 7.75 -14.55
N ALA A 218 -8.88 7.17 -13.87
CA ALA A 218 -7.61 7.84 -13.57
C ALA A 218 -6.93 8.35 -14.85
N LYS A 219 -6.88 7.49 -15.88
CA LYS A 219 -6.33 7.85 -17.19
C LYS A 219 -7.10 9.01 -17.83
N GLU A 220 -8.42 8.93 -17.87
CA GLU A 220 -9.26 9.98 -18.47
C GLU A 220 -9.10 11.31 -17.74
N VAL A 221 -9.11 11.31 -16.41
CA VAL A 221 -8.91 12.51 -15.58
C VAL A 221 -7.60 13.21 -15.93
N LEU A 222 -6.50 12.46 -15.99
CA LEU A 222 -5.18 13.03 -16.30
C LEU A 222 -5.11 13.57 -17.72
N VAL A 223 -5.63 12.84 -18.72
CA VAL A 223 -5.69 13.30 -20.11
C VAL A 223 -6.53 14.57 -20.25
N HIS A 224 -7.73 14.58 -19.66
CA HIS A 224 -8.61 15.75 -19.70
C HIS A 224 -8.01 16.95 -18.96
N HIS A 225 -7.26 16.72 -17.87
CA HIS A 225 -6.57 17.79 -17.17
C HIS A 225 -5.52 18.44 -18.07
N VAL A 226 -4.65 17.65 -18.71
CA VAL A 226 -3.58 18.17 -19.57
C VAL A 226 -4.13 18.95 -20.75
N ARG A 227 -5.24 18.47 -21.34
CA ARG A 227 -5.91 19.09 -22.48
C ARG A 227 -6.70 20.35 -22.11
N ASN A 228 -7.07 20.51 -20.85
CA ASN A 228 -7.81 21.70 -20.42
C ASN A 228 -6.85 22.90 -20.22
N VAL A 229 -7.08 23.98 -20.97
CA VAL A 229 -6.27 25.20 -20.94
C VAL A 229 -6.46 26.01 -19.65
N THR A 230 -7.58 25.83 -18.95
CA THR A 230 -7.87 26.57 -17.71
C THR A 230 -7.13 26.02 -16.49
N LEU A 231 -6.76 24.74 -16.51
CA LEU A 231 -6.06 24.09 -15.41
C LEU A 231 -4.54 24.28 -15.52
N GLY A 232 -3.91 24.62 -14.40
CA GLY A 232 -2.46 24.71 -14.33
C GLY A 232 -1.81 23.33 -14.35
N ARG A 233 -0.76 23.12 -15.15
CA ARG A 233 -0.02 21.83 -15.15
C ARG A 233 1.05 21.74 -14.06
N ARG A 234 1.73 22.87 -13.79
CA ARG A 234 2.87 22.96 -12.86
C ARG A 234 2.46 23.00 -11.39
N ASN A 235 1.25 23.48 -11.12
CA ASN A 235 0.76 23.68 -9.75
C ASN A 235 0.02 22.43 -9.23
N TYR A 236 -0.09 21.37 -10.03
CA TYR A 236 -0.78 20.15 -9.65
C TYR A 236 0.19 18.99 -9.47
N HIS A 237 -0.09 18.17 -8.47
CA HIS A 237 0.57 16.90 -8.27
C HIS A 237 -0.47 15.88 -7.81
N TYR A 238 -0.62 14.82 -8.60
CA TYR A 238 -1.52 13.71 -8.34
C TYR A 238 -0.81 12.59 -7.58
N LEU A 239 -1.47 12.04 -6.57
CA LEU A 239 -1.18 10.75 -5.99
C LEU A 239 -2.31 9.80 -6.40
N LEU A 240 -2.00 8.85 -7.27
CA LEU A 240 -2.91 7.77 -7.63
C LEU A 240 -2.86 6.73 -6.51
N SER A 241 -3.91 6.66 -5.69
CA SER A 241 -3.90 5.84 -4.47
C SER A 241 -4.09 4.35 -4.72
N GLY A 242 -4.73 3.96 -5.82
CA GLY A 242 -4.84 2.55 -6.22
C GLY A 242 -3.54 2.00 -6.82
N LEU A 243 -3.46 0.68 -6.97
CA LEU A 243 -2.37 -0.03 -7.67
C LEU A 243 -2.49 0.10 -9.20
N VAL A 244 -2.78 1.32 -9.69
CA VAL A 244 -3.07 1.58 -11.11
C VAL A 244 -1.81 1.80 -11.94
N MET A 245 -0.65 2.00 -11.30
CA MET A 245 0.60 2.28 -12.02
C MET A 245 1.08 1.09 -12.84
N ASP A 246 0.84 -0.14 -12.36
CA ASP A 246 1.13 -1.38 -13.09
C ASP A 246 0.34 -1.44 -14.42
N ASP A 247 -0.92 -0.99 -14.41
CA ASP A 247 -1.80 -0.96 -15.58
C ASP A 247 -1.50 0.19 -16.57
N LEU A 248 -0.97 1.31 -16.07
CA LEU A 248 -0.69 2.48 -16.90
C LEU A 248 0.59 2.33 -17.73
N ARG A 249 1.49 1.41 -17.36
CA ARG A 249 2.76 1.16 -18.06
C ARG A 249 2.60 0.71 -19.51
N ASP A 250 1.51 0.01 -19.83
CA ASP A 250 1.18 -0.44 -21.19
C ASP A 250 0.89 0.73 -22.15
N LYS A 251 0.67 1.93 -21.62
CA LYS A 251 0.19 3.08 -22.39
C LYS A 251 1.21 4.21 -22.28
N ASN A 252 2.08 4.32 -23.28
CA ASN A 252 2.93 5.50 -23.51
C ASN A 252 2.06 6.73 -23.81
N ILE A 253 1.45 7.30 -22.78
CA ILE A 253 0.62 8.51 -22.90
C ILE A 253 1.51 9.67 -22.54
N THR A 254 1.92 10.40 -23.57
CA THR A 254 2.76 11.61 -23.45
C THR A 254 2.18 12.64 -22.48
N GLU A 255 0.85 12.68 -22.35
CA GLU A 255 0.14 13.56 -21.43
C GLU A 255 0.52 13.29 -19.95
N PHE A 256 0.89 12.07 -19.56
CA PHE A 256 1.29 11.77 -18.19
C PHE A 256 2.60 12.44 -17.75
N GLY A 257 3.47 12.80 -18.71
CA GLY A 257 4.69 13.55 -18.40
C GLY A 257 4.49 15.06 -18.24
N ALA A 258 3.30 15.57 -18.53
CA ALA A 258 3.01 17.00 -18.46
C ALA A 258 2.64 17.49 -17.05
N ILE A 259 2.34 16.59 -16.12
CA ILE A 259 1.92 16.87 -14.74
C ILE A 259 2.66 15.93 -13.79
N ASN A 260 2.92 16.35 -12.57
CA ASN A 260 3.50 15.47 -11.56
C ASN A 260 2.47 14.40 -11.15
N VAL A 261 2.82 13.13 -11.40
CA VAL A 261 2.02 11.98 -10.99
C VAL A 261 2.90 11.03 -10.17
N THR A 262 2.43 10.71 -8.97
CA THR A 262 2.98 9.66 -8.11
C THR A 262 1.92 8.58 -7.94
N GLY A 263 2.32 7.33 -7.80
CA GLY A 263 1.39 6.24 -7.52
C GLY A 263 2.10 5.03 -6.95
N PHE A 264 1.35 3.97 -6.72
CA PHE A 264 1.86 2.72 -6.15
C PHE A 264 2.00 1.64 -7.20
N GLN A 265 3.09 0.90 -7.09
CA GLN A 265 3.38 -0.28 -7.88
C GLN A 265 3.63 -1.48 -6.96
N ILE A 266 3.01 -2.62 -7.27
CA ILE A 266 3.24 -3.86 -6.51
C ILE A 266 4.30 -4.76 -7.16
N LEU A 267 4.49 -4.64 -8.47
CA LEU A 267 5.49 -5.42 -9.20
C LEU A 267 6.85 -4.73 -9.13
N ASP A 268 7.85 -5.49 -8.69
CA ASP A 268 9.24 -5.09 -8.84
C ASP A 268 9.84 -5.66 -10.12
N HIS A 269 9.86 -4.87 -11.19
CA HIS A 269 10.43 -5.30 -12.47
C HIS A 269 11.95 -5.50 -12.44
N SER A 270 12.64 -5.04 -11.39
CA SER A 270 14.05 -5.36 -11.18
C SER A 270 14.25 -6.76 -10.60
N SER A 271 13.19 -7.36 -10.04
CA SER A 271 13.25 -8.70 -9.46
C SER A 271 13.31 -9.80 -10.53
N LYS A 272 14.06 -10.86 -10.23
CA LYS A 272 14.18 -12.02 -11.12
C LYS A 272 12.85 -12.76 -11.32
N ASN A 273 12.00 -12.83 -10.30
CA ASN A 273 10.72 -13.52 -10.39
C ASN A 273 9.80 -12.84 -11.42
N VAL A 274 9.76 -11.50 -11.41
CA VAL A 274 8.98 -10.73 -12.38
C VAL A 274 9.60 -10.84 -13.78
N GLN A 275 10.92 -10.79 -13.92
CA GLN A 275 11.60 -10.97 -15.21
C GLN A 275 11.30 -12.34 -15.82
N ASN A 276 11.49 -13.42 -15.05
CA ASN A 276 11.20 -14.79 -15.48
C ASN A 276 9.71 -14.99 -15.84
N PHE A 277 8.81 -14.31 -15.12
CA PHE A 277 7.38 -14.32 -15.46
C PHE A 277 7.15 -13.74 -16.87
N PHE A 278 7.71 -12.56 -17.15
CA PHE A 278 7.55 -11.90 -18.45
C PHE A 278 8.28 -12.62 -19.61
N GLU A 279 9.25 -13.50 -19.34
CA GLU A 279 9.84 -14.37 -20.38
C GLU A 279 8.86 -15.40 -20.93
N SER A 280 7.87 -15.82 -20.12
CA SER A 280 6.91 -16.88 -20.46
C SER A 280 5.49 -16.37 -20.67
N TRP A 281 5.15 -15.25 -20.06
CA TRP A 281 3.86 -14.58 -20.20
C TRP A 281 3.73 -13.97 -21.61
N PRO A 282 2.61 -14.21 -22.33
CA PRO A 282 2.47 -13.80 -23.74
C PRO A 282 2.25 -12.30 -23.98
N ARG A 283 2.09 -11.49 -22.92
CA ARG A 283 1.86 -10.04 -23.03
C ARG A 283 3.01 -9.30 -22.35
N ASP A 284 3.28 -8.08 -22.80
CA ASP A 284 4.35 -7.25 -22.21
C ASP A 284 3.95 -6.60 -20.87
N TYR A 285 2.71 -6.77 -20.44
CA TYR A 285 2.18 -6.20 -19.20
C TYR A 285 1.19 -7.14 -18.50
N ILE A 286 0.98 -6.88 -17.21
CA ILE A 286 -0.03 -7.49 -16.36
C ILE A 286 -0.50 -6.44 -15.35
N SER A 287 -1.81 -6.37 -15.09
CA SER A 287 -2.40 -5.48 -14.09
C SER A 287 -2.01 -5.93 -12.68
N ALA A 288 -2.11 -5.03 -11.70
CA ALA A 288 -1.89 -5.39 -10.31
C ALA A 288 -2.85 -6.50 -9.86
N GLN A 289 -4.12 -6.44 -10.27
CA GLN A 289 -5.12 -7.48 -9.94
C GLN A 289 -4.80 -8.82 -10.60
N GLY A 290 -4.34 -8.81 -11.86
CA GLY A 290 -3.87 -10.00 -12.56
C GLY A 290 -2.65 -10.62 -11.89
N ALA A 291 -1.67 -9.80 -11.48
CA ALA A 291 -0.49 -10.28 -10.78
C ALA A 291 -0.81 -10.90 -9.41
N LEU A 292 -1.72 -10.26 -8.67
CA LEU A 292 -2.25 -10.82 -7.42
C LEU A 292 -2.98 -12.15 -7.66
N MET A 293 -3.76 -12.27 -8.73
CA MET A 293 -4.42 -13.53 -9.10
C MET A 293 -3.41 -14.63 -9.46
N TYR A 294 -2.33 -14.30 -10.19
CA TYR A 294 -1.27 -15.25 -10.53
C TYR A 294 -0.67 -15.86 -9.25
N ASP A 295 -0.28 -14.99 -8.32
CA ASP A 295 0.27 -15.38 -7.03
C ASP A 295 -0.74 -16.14 -6.15
N LEU A 296 -2.03 -15.81 -6.23
CA LEU A 296 -3.10 -16.52 -5.53
C LEU A 296 -3.20 -17.98 -5.98
N VAL A 297 -3.12 -18.23 -7.29
CA VAL A 297 -3.12 -19.59 -7.83
C VAL A 297 -1.83 -20.34 -7.47
N GLN A 298 -0.69 -19.64 -7.38
CA GLN A 298 0.55 -20.23 -6.86
C GLN A 298 0.39 -20.69 -5.41
N VAL A 299 -0.14 -19.83 -4.52
CA VAL A 299 -0.45 -20.18 -3.13
C VAL A 299 -1.36 -21.40 -3.08
N LEU A 300 -2.40 -21.41 -3.90
CA LEU A 300 -3.35 -22.52 -3.97
C LEU A 300 -2.65 -23.83 -4.37
N HIS A 301 -1.83 -23.82 -5.42
CA HIS A 301 -1.09 -24.99 -5.87
C HIS A 301 -0.18 -25.56 -4.78
N HIS A 302 0.62 -24.70 -4.14
CA HIS A 302 1.53 -25.10 -3.06
C HIS A 302 0.77 -25.65 -1.84
N SER A 303 -0.32 -24.99 -1.46
CA SER A 303 -1.17 -25.40 -0.33
C SER A 303 -1.81 -26.77 -0.60
N LEU A 304 -2.31 -27.00 -1.81
CA LEU A 304 -2.92 -28.28 -2.20
C LEU A 304 -1.91 -29.42 -2.19
N LYS A 305 -0.72 -29.21 -2.73
CA LYS A 305 0.36 -30.23 -2.68
C LYS A 305 0.67 -30.62 -1.25
N LYS A 306 0.90 -29.63 -0.38
CA LYS A 306 1.16 -29.85 1.05
C LYS A 306 0.00 -30.57 1.75
N MET A 307 -1.25 -30.22 1.41
CA MET A 307 -2.43 -30.85 1.98
C MET A 307 -2.54 -32.33 1.56
N VAL A 308 -2.30 -32.66 0.29
CA VAL A 308 -2.34 -34.02 -0.24
C VAL A 308 -1.21 -34.88 0.31
N GLU A 309 -0.01 -34.31 0.48
CA GLU A 309 1.13 -34.98 1.11
C GLU A 309 0.83 -35.39 2.56
N GLN A 310 0.21 -34.49 3.32
CA GLN A 310 -0.13 -34.72 4.73
C GLN A 310 -1.38 -35.59 4.90
N TYR A 311 -2.35 -35.47 3.98
CA TYR A 311 -3.65 -36.13 4.05
C TYR A 311 -4.03 -36.68 2.65
N PRO A 312 -3.54 -37.86 2.26
CA PRO A 312 -3.80 -38.43 0.92
C PRO A 312 -5.29 -38.62 0.61
N ASP A 313 -6.10 -38.86 1.65
CA ASP A 313 -7.56 -39.01 1.54
C ASP A 313 -8.32 -37.69 1.39
N PHE A 314 -7.63 -36.54 1.50
CA PHE A 314 -8.23 -35.20 1.40
C PHE A 314 -9.12 -35.09 0.16
N LEU A 315 -8.60 -35.39 -1.03
CA LEU A 315 -9.35 -35.21 -2.29
C LEU A 315 -10.37 -36.34 -2.54
N ARG A 316 -10.15 -37.54 -2.00
CA ARG A 316 -11.06 -38.68 -2.16
C ARG A 316 -12.32 -38.55 -1.30
N ASN A 317 -12.14 -38.02 -0.08
CA ASN A 317 -13.18 -37.92 0.93
C ASN A 317 -13.80 -36.52 1.05
N ASN A 318 -13.37 -35.55 0.22
CA ASN A 318 -13.98 -34.22 0.13
C ASN A 318 -15.10 -34.12 -0.92
N LYS A 319 -15.58 -35.26 -1.43
CA LYS A 319 -16.83 -35.30 -2.20
C LYS A 319 -17.95 -34.91 -1.25
N SER A 320 -18.48 -33.69 -1.37
CA SER A 320 -19.75 -33.30 -0.79
C SER A 320 -20.80 -34.22 -1.41
N VAL A 321 -21.14 -35.28 -0.69
CA VAL A 321 -22.07 -36.28 -1.19
C VAL A 321 -23.43 -35.59 -1.30
N SER A 322 -23.90 -35.39 -2.54
CA SER A 322 -25.32 -35.51 -2.85
C SER A 322 -25.68 -36.96 -2.49
N ALA A 323 -26.04 -37.18 -1.22
CA ALA A 323 -26.40 -38.49 -0.72
C ALA A 323 -27.92 -38.61 -0.83
N ASP A 324 -28.37 -39.69 -1.48
CA ASP A 324 -29.72 -40.20 -1.26
C ASP A 324 -29.99 -40.28 0.26
N THR A 325 -31.22 -39.92 0.61
CA THR A 325 -31.78 -39.55 1.91
C THR A 325 -31.71 -40.59 3.05
N SER A 326 -30.84 -41.61 2.97
CA SER A 326 -30.96 -42.81 3.82
C SER A 326 -29.81 -43.11 4.78
N SER A 327 -28.82 -42.24 4.98
CA SER A 327 -27.93 -42.35 6.14
C SER A 327 -27.01 -41.15 6.27
N VAL A 328 -27.08 -40.40 7.39
CA VAL A 328 -25.94 -39.95 8.22
C VAL A 328 -26.47 -38.97 9.29
N HIS A 329 -26.00 -39.18 10.52
CA HIS A 329 -26.32 -38.44 11.73
C HIS A 329 -26.21 -36.90 11.63
N HIS A 330 -27.21 -36.21 12.19
CA HIS A 330 -27.15 -34.97 12.98
C HIS A 330 -26.44 -33.71 12.42
N GLN A 331 -25.98 -33.66 11.17
CA GLN A 331 -25.65 -32.40 10.50
C GLN A 331 -26.79 -32.00 9.57
N ALA A 332 -27.42 -30.85 9.86
CA ALA A 332 -28.39 -30.25 8.96
C ALA A 332 -27.67 -29.88 7.65
N GLY A 333 -28.02 -30.54 6.55
CA GLY A 333 -27.62 -30.11 5.22
C GLY A 333 -28.25 -28.75 4.91
N ILE A 334 -27.60 -27.96 4.07
CA ILE A 334 -28.09 -26.68 3.59
C ILE A 334 -28.78 -26.93 2.26
N GLU A 335 -30.09 -26.70 2.23
CA GLU A 335 -30.87 -26.76 1.01
C GLU A 335 -30.50 -25.58 0.11
N CYS A 336 -29.83 -25.91 -1.00
CA CYS A 336 -29.76 -25.04 -2.16
C CYS A 336 -31.05 -25.16 -2.97
N TYR A 337 -31.21 -24.28 -3.96
CA TYR A 337 -32.41 -24.24 -4.80
C TYR A 337 -32.73 -25.63 -5.42
N GLY A 338 -33.91 -26.15 -5.12
CA GLY A 338 -34.44 -27.43 -5.62
C GLY A 338 -33.73 -28.64 -5.01
N ASP A 339 -34.20 -29.14 -3.86
CA ASP A 339 -33.82 -30.38 -3.14
C ASP A 339 -32.31 -30.75 -3.06
N ILE A 340 -31.40 -29.85 -3.43
CA ILE A 340 -29.95 -30.05 -3.36
C ILE A 340 -29.53 -29.77 -1.92
N LEU A 341 -29.26 -30.83 -1.17
CA LEU A 341 -28.69 -30.73 0.18
C LEU A 341 -27.16 -30.67 0.10
N LEU A 342 -26.57 -29.59 0.62
CA LEU A 342 -25.13 -29.41 0.74
C LEU A 342 -24.67 -29.57 2.18
N TYR A 343 -23.56 -30.27 2.38
CA TYR A 343 -22.95 -30.44 3.70
C TYR A 343 -21.62 -29.67 3.78
N PRO A 344 -21.27 -29.15 4.97
CA PRO A 344 -19.96 -28.52 5.18
C PRO A 344 -18.78 -29.43 4.79
N ALA A 345 -17.78 -28.86 4.12
CA ALA A 345 -16.60 -29.59 3.67
C ALA A 345 -15.77 -30.11 4.84
N LYS A 346 -15.60 -31.43 4.93
CA LYS A 346 -14.92 -32.13 6.05
C LYS A 346 -13.51 -31.60 6.33
N TYR A 347 -12.75 -31.27 5.28
CA TYR A 347 -11.36 -30.83 5.39
C TYR A 347 -11.17 -29.34 5.16
N GLY A 348 -12.27 -28.59 5.02
CA GLY A 348 -12.29 -27.18 4.67
C GLY A 348 -11.45 -26.29 5.57
N GLU A 349 -11.71 -26.33 6.88
CA GLU A 349 -10.99 -25.53 7.88
C GLU A 349 -9.51 -25.92 7.96
N ARG A 350 -9.20 -27.22 7.90
CA ARG A 350 -7.81 -27.69 7.89
C ARG A 350 -7.06 -27.20 6.65
N PHE A 351 -7.71 -27.24 5.49
CA PHE A 351 -7.11 -26.72 4.27
C PHE A 351 -6.89 -25.21 4.34
N ALA A 352 -7.83 -24.46 4.92
CA ALA A 352 -7.65 -23.04 5.18
C ALA A 352 -6.46 -22.74 6.10
N GLN A 353 -6.20 -23.56 7.13
CA GLN A 353 -5.01 -23.42 7.96
C GLN A 353 -3.71 -23.70 7.19
N VAL A 354 -3.73 -24.65 6.25
CA VAL A 354 -2.59 -24.89 5.35
C VAL A 354 -2.33 -23.67 4.46
N ILE A 355 -3.39 -23.04 3.94
CA ILE A 355 -3.30 -21.80 3.15
C ILE A 355 -2.73 -20.65 4.02
N LYS A 356 -3.26 -20.44 5.24
CA LYS A 356 -2.73 -19.44 6.20
C LYS A 356 -1.24 -19.63 6.48
N GLY A 357 -0.80 -20.87 6.62
CA GLY A 357 0.58 -21.25 6.90
C GLY A 357 1.49 -21.37 5.68
N THR A 358 1.02 -20.99 4.49
CA THR A 358 1.82 -21.00 3.26
C THR A 358 2.59 -19.69 3.13
N GLU A 359 3.90 -19.81 2.93
CA GLU A 359 4.82 -18.69 2.71
C GLU A 359 5.58 -18.98 1.41
N ILE A 360 5.39 -18.12 0.41
CA ILE A 360 6.01 -18.25 -0.91
C ILE A 360 6.51 -16.88 -1.39
N GLU A 361 7.49 -16.90 -2.29
CA GLU A 361 7.95 -15.71 -2.99
C GLU A 361 7.30 -15.68 -4.38
N GLY A 362 6.38 -14.74 -4.61
CA GLY A 362 5.66 -14.57 -5.86
C GLY A 362 6.22 -13.45 -6.73
N ILE A 363 5.48 -13.07 -7.77
CA ILE A 363 5.82 -11.91 -8.61
C ILE A 363 5.49 -10.58 -7.92
N THR A 364 4.59 -10.60 -6.93
CA THR A 364 4.27 -9.46 -6.07
C THR A 364 5.13 -9.41 -4.80
N GLY A 365 6.22 -10.18 -4.73
CA GLY A 365 7.11 -10.27 -3.58
C GLY A 365 6.74 -11.37 -2.58
N LEU A 366 7.13 -11.20 -1.31
CA LEU A 366 6.84 -12.19 -0.26
C LEU A 366 5.33 -12.26 0.03
N ILE A 367 4.79 -13.47 0.01
CA ILE A 367 3.38 -13.75 0.29
C ILE A 367 3.27 -14.51 1.59
N ARG A 368 2.56 -13.90 2.54
CA ARG A 368 2.27 -14.45 3.86
C ARG A 368 0.94 -13.89 4.34
N PHE A 369 0.12 -14.72 4.96
CA PHE A 369 -1.16 -14.32 5.53
C PHE A 369 -1.06 -14.06 7.04
N ASN A 370 -1.88 -13.13 7.53
CA ASN A 370 -2.16 -12.98 8.95
C ASN A 370 -3.26 -13.96 9.39
N LYS A 371 -3.70 -13.87 10.66
CA LYS A 371 -4.72 -14.77 11.22
C LYS A 371 -6.08 -14.64 10.54
N ASP A 372 -6.37 -13.44 10.04
CA ASP A 372 -7.63 -13.05 9.42
C ASP A 372 -7.65 -13.34 7.90
N GLY A 373 -6.56 -13.89 7.34
CA GLY A 373 -6.48 -14.22 5.91
C GLY A 373 -6.09 -13.06 5.00
N HIS A 374 -5.63 -11.94 5.55
CA HIS A 374 -5.06 -10.83 4.78
C HIS A 374 -3.55 -10.97 4.63
N ARG A 375 -3.00 -10.45 3.53
CA ARG A 375 -1.56 -10.38 3.31
C ARG A 375 -0.88 -9.50 4.36
N GLN A 376 0.28 -9.94 4.85
CA GLN A 376 1.14 -9.20 5.78
C GLN A 376 2.60 -9.23 5.33
N ASN A 377 3.40 -8.28 5.82
CA ASN A 377 4.82 -8.09 5.51
C ASN A 377 5.08 -7.93 4.01
N PHE A 378 4.22 -7.17 3.34
CA PHE A 378 4.39 -6.85 1.93
C PHE A 378 5.26 -5.61 1.75
N THR A 379 5.70 -5.41 0.51
CA THR A 379 6.42 -4.22 0.08
C THR A 379 5.69 -3.56 -1.08
N LEU A 380 5.60 -2.24 -1.07
CA LEU A 380 5.03 -1.45 -2.17
C LEU A 380 6.08 -0.47 -2.69
N GLN A 381 6.12 -0.29 -4.00
CA GLN A 381 6.96 0.70 -4.64
C GLN A 381 6.18 1.99 -4.84
N ILE A 382 6.68 3.10 -4.30
CA ILE A 382 6.20 4.44 -4.66
C ILE A 382 6.93 4.83 -5.94
N VAL A 383 6.16 5.07 -7.01
CA VAL A 383 6.68 5.44 -8.31
C VAL A 383 6.25 6.83 -8.71
N GLN A 384 7.19 7.62 -9.26
CA GLN A 384 6.89 8.91 -9.88
C GLN A 384 7.07 8.80 -11.40
N MET A 385 6.07 9.29 -12.15
CA MET A 385 6.15 9.44 -13.60
C MET A 385 7.06 10.60 -13.96
N THR A 386 7.85 10.43 -15.02
CA THR A 386 8.73 11.47 -15.56
C THR A 386 8.13 12.17 -16.75
N VAL A 387 8.81 13.21 -17.22
CA VAL A 387 8.40 14.03 -18.37
C VAL A 387 8.29 13.20 -19.66
N SER A 388 9.06 12.11 -19.80
CA SER A 388 8.93 11.15 -20.91
C SER A 388 7.78 10.15 -20.73
N GLY A 389 7.11 10.14 -19.58
CA GLY A 389 6.10 9.15 -19.20
C GLY A 389 6.70 7.92 -18.51
N ASP A 390 8.02 7.84 -18.36
CA ASP A 390 8.70 6.69 -17.74
C ASP A 390 8.62 6.75 -16.20
N ILE A 391 8.62 5.57 -15.58
CA ILE A 391 8.69 5.40 -14.12
C ILE A 391 10.16 5.47 -13.68
N VAL A 392 10.54 6.44 -12.84
CA VAL A 392 11.97 6.68 -12.53
C VAL A 392 12.33 6.73 -11.05
N LYS A 393 11.45 7.19 -10.16
CA LYS A 393 11.75 7.22 -8.73
C LYS A 393 11.01 6.13 -8.01
N THR A 394 11.74 5.16 -7.48
CA THR A 394 11.19 4.06 -6.67
C THR A 394 11.62 4.21 -5.23
N VAL A 395 10.67 4.34 -4.30
CA VAL A 395 10.89 4.19 -2.86
C VAL A 395 10.11 2.98 -2.38
N THR A 396 10.78 2.04 -1.72
CA THR A 396 10.11 0.85 -1.17
C THR A 396 9.53 1.16 0.20
N LEU A 397 8.21 1.01 0.33
CA LEU A 397 7.51 1.00 1.61
C LEU A 397 7.37 -0.43 2.09
N GLU A 398 7.84 -0.70 3.30
CA GLU A 398 7.59 -1.96 4.01
C GLU A 398 6.45 -1.76 5.01
N GLU A 399 5.59 -2.77 5.13
CA GLU A 399 4.56 -2.75 6.16
C GLU A 399 5.19 -2.70 7.57
N ARG A 400 4.83 -1.68 8.36
CA ARG A 400 5.24 -1.61 9.77
C ARG A 400 4.66 -2.81 10.52
N ARG A 401 5.52 -3.62 11.13
CA ARG A 401 5.11 -4.76 11.97
C ARG A 401 4.20 -4.30 13.10
N SER A 402 2.94 -4.74 13.08
CA SER A 402 2.00 -4.54 14.19
C SER A 402 2.23 -5.62 15.25
N GLY A 403 2.61 -5.22 16.47
CA GLY A 403 2.84 -6.12 17.60
C GLY A 403 3.45 -5.41 18.81
N LYS A 404 3.61 -6.14 19.93
CA LYS A 404 4.19 -5.68 21.22
C LYS A 404 5.52 -4.90 21.08
N ASP A 405 6.21 -5.06 19.96
CA ASP A 405 7.46 -4.36 19.65
C ASP A 405 7.24 -2.88 19.29
N ALA A 406 6.16 -2.51 18.60
CA ALA A 406 5.81 -1.12 18.30
C ALA A 406 5.36 -0.35 19.55
N GLU A 407 4.73 -1.04 20.50
CA GLU A 407 4.30 -0.49 21.79
C GLU A 407 5.47 -0.36 22.77
N LYS A 408 6.42 -1.32 22.76
CA LYS A 408 7.71 -1.18 23.44
C LYS A 408 8.53 -0.02 22.90
N GLU A 409 8.57 0.17 21.59
CA GLU A 409 9.32 1.27 20.97
C GLU A 409 8.68 2.64 21.24
N LYS A 410 7.35 2.73 21.22
CA LYS A 410 6.62 3.94 21.69
C LYS A 410 6.84 4.23 23.17
N LYS A 411 6.79 3.20 24.04
CA LYS A 411 6.98 3.35 25.49
C LYS A 411 8.41 3.72 25.84
N LEU A 412 9.39 3.08 25.20
CA LEU A 412 10.82 3.39 25.39
C LEU A 412 11.15 4.82 24.92
N ASN A 413 10.58 5.27 23.79
CA ASN A 413 10.77 6.63 23.30
C ASN A 413 10.06 7.68 24.17
N GLY A 414 8.86 7.37 24.70
CA GLY A 414 8.15 8.22 25.65
C GLY A 414 8.89 8.39 26.98
N GLU A 415 9.36 7.29 27.58
CA GLU A 415 10.13 7.30 28.83
C GLU A 415 11.48 8.01 28.67
N LEU A 416 12.15 7.90 27.50
CA LEU A 416 13.38 8.64 27.22
C LEU A 416 13.13 10.15 27.13
N ILE A 417 12.05 10.57 26.47
CA ILE A 417 11.70 11.98 26.29
C ILE A 417 11.35 12.62 27.64
N ASP A 418 10.60 11.94 28.49
CA ASP A 418 10.27 12.42 29.84
C ASP A 418 11.48 12.43 30.77
N TYR A 419 12.36 11.43 30.68
CA TYR A 419 13.62 11.41 31.43
C TYR A 419 14.54 12.58 31.02
N VAL A 420 14.61 12.91 29.73
CA VAL A 420 15.43 14.01 29.22
C VAL A 420 14.83 15.37 29.59
N LYS A 421 13.51 15.55 29.48
CA LYS A 421 12.82 16.77 29.91
C LYS A 421 13.03 17.06 31.40
N LYS A 422 12.76 16.06 32.26
CA LYS A 422 12.85 16.18 33.73
C LYS A 422 14.27 16.45 34.24
N LYS A 423 15.28 16.12 33.44
CA LYS A 423 16.70 16.36 33.76
C LYS A 423 17.25 17.66 33.16
N SER A 424 16.58 18.22 32.14
CA SER A 424 16.90 19.52 31.56
C SER A 424 16.38 20.71 32.38
N GLU A 425 15.29 20.51 33.12
CA GLU A 425 14.65 21.57 33.93
C GLU A 425 15.38 21.84 35.26
N ASN A 426 16.14 20.87 35.78
CA ASN A 426 16.70 20.97 37.14
C ASN A 426 18.15 21.48 37.24
N ASP A 427 18.97 21.48 36.18
CA ASP A 427 20.33 22.06 36.25
C ASP A 427 20.96 22.30 34.85
N PRO A 428 20.67 23.43 34.18
CA PRO A 428 21.04 23.68 32.78
C PRO A 428 22.55 23.71 32.52
N ARG A 429 23.34 24.20 33.48
CA ARG A 429 24.79 24.42 33.28
C ARG A 429 25.61 23.12 33.36
N ARG A 430 25.19 22.18 34.20
CA ARG A 430 25.89 20.89 34.36
C ARG A 430 25.58 19.90 33.24
N TYR A 431 24.43 20.07 32.57
CA TYR A 431 24.01 19.25 31.43
C TYR A 431 24.81 19.60 30.16
N ALA A 432 25.13 20.89 29.96
CA ALA A 432 25.98 21.34 28.85
C ALA A 432 27.37 20.67 28.93
N GLU A 433 28.05 20.72 30.08
CA GLU A 433 29.39 20.12 30.24
C GLU A 433 29.41 18.59 30.15
N LYS A 434 28.39 17.89 30.68
CA LYS A 434 28.31 16.43 30.60
C LYS A 434 27.89 15.91 29.23
N SER A 435 27.07 16.66 28.48
CA SER A 435 26.67 16.29 27.11
C SER A 435 27.87 16.24 26.16
N THR A 436 28.79 17.21 26.28
CA THR A 436 30.04 17.25 25.50
C THR A 436 30.96 16.08 25.86
N SER A 437 31.05 15.73 27.15
CA SER A 437 31.77 14.54 27.64
C SER A 437 31.20 13.22 27.08
N LEU A 438 29.88 13.09 27.03
CA LEU A 438 29.18 11.88 26.54
C LEU A 438 29.30 11.69 25.02
N VAL A 439 29.20 12.80 24.27
CA VAL A 439 29.47 12.82 22.81
C VAL A 439 30.94 12.45 22.54
N THR A 440 31.88 12.93 23.35
CA THR A 440 33.30 12.58 23.25
C THR A 440 33.57 11.11 23.59
N LEU A 441 32.85 10.55 24.57
CA LEU A 441 32.91 9.14 24.94
C LEU A 441 32.31 8.22 23.86
N LEU A 442 31.22 8.64 23.22
CA LEU A 442 30.60 7.94 22.08
C LEU A 442 31.53 7.94 20.86
N HIS A 443 32.15 9.08 20.54
CA HIS A 443 33.19 9.14 19.51
C HIS A 443 34.39 8.24 19.82
N LYS A 444 34.85 8.17 21.07
CA LYS A 444 35.92 7.23 21.50
C LYS A 444 35.49 5.77 21.35
N ARG A 445 34.25 5.41 21.70
CA ARG A 445 33.70 4.06 21.50
C ARG A 445 33.57 3.69 20.02
N GLN A 446 33.18 4.63 19.16
CA GLN A 446 33.09 4.43 17.72
C GLN A 446 34.47 4.24 17.08
N ARG A 447 35.48 5.00 17.53
CA ARG A 447 36.88 4.79 17.14
C ARG A 447 37.40 3.42 17.61
N ALA A 448 37.11 3.01 18.84
CA ALA A 448 37.49 1.69 19.35
C ALA A 448 36.80 0.54 18.59
N ALA A 449 35.54 0.70 18.18
CA ALA A 449 34.81 -0.25 17.35
C ALA A 449 35.39 -0.35 15.93
N ASN A 450 35.82 0.76 15.34
CA ASN A 450 36.49 0.76 14.03
C ASN A 450 37.88 0.12 14.10
N VAL A 451 38.65 0.32 15.17
CA VAL A 451 39.94 -0.35 15.40
C VAL A 451 39.75 -1.87 15.59
N ARG A 452 38.69 -2.31 16.29
CA ARG A 452 38.33 -3.74 16.39
C ARG A 452 37.93 -4.36 15.05
N ARG A 453 37.18 -3.64 14.21
CA ARG A 453 36.85 -4.08 12.84
C ARG A 453 38.09 -4.17 11.94
N HIS A 454 39.06 -3.29 12.13
CA HIS A 454 40.35 -3.36 11.43
C HIS A 454 41.22 -4.55 11.88
N ALA A 455 41.20 -4.89 13.17
CA ALA A 455 41.90 -6.06 13.71
C ALA A 455 41.28 -7.39 13.23
N GLU A 456 39.95 -7.43 13.02
CA GLU A 456 39.26 -8.58 12.41
C GLU A 456 39.55 -8.74 10.90
N LYS A 457 39.87 -7.65 10.18
CA LYS A 457 40.33 -7.67 8.77
C LYS A 457 41.67 -8.45 8.61
N LYS A 458 42.51 -8.53 9.64
CA LYS A 458 43.82 -9.24 9.62
C LYS A 458 43.74 -10.76 9.87
N LYS A 459 42.59 -11.29 10.32
CA LYS A 459 42.44 -12.70 10.74
C LYS A 459 41.69 -13.60 9.75
N ARG A 460 41.36 -13.15 8.54
CA ARG A 460 40.52 -13.92 7.60
C ARG A 460 41.23 -14.24 6.28
N SER A 461 41.01 -15.48 5.83
CA SER A 461 41.67 -16.18 4.71
C SER A 461 41.31 -15.62 3.31
N PRO A 462 42.08 -15.96 2.26
CA PRO A 462 42.17 -15.17 1.02
C PRO A 462 40.92 -15.17 0.12
N LEU A 463 40.05 -16.18 0.19
CA LEU A 463 38.90 -16.34 -0.71
C LEU A 463 37.72 -15.38 -0.44
N ARG A 464 37.74 -14.64 0.68
CA ARG A 464 36.72 -13.61 1.01
C ARG A 464 37.16 -12.18 0.73
N LYS A 465 38.35 -11.96 0.15
CA LYS A 465 38.86 -10.61 -0.14
C LYS A 465 38.23 -9.99 -1.40
N GLN A 466 37.95 -10.79 -2.44
CA GLN A 466 37.40 -10.28 -3.70
C GLN A 466 35.93 -9.83 -3.59
N ASP A 467 35.10 -10.51 -2.79
CA ASP A 467 33.69 -10.12 -2.57
C ASP A 467 33.52 -8.85 -1.74
N PHE A 468 34.56 -8.45 -0.99
CA PHE A 468 34.48 -7.28 -0.11
C PHE A 468 34.97 -5.99 -0.79
N GLU A 469 35.95 -6.06 -1.69
CA GLU A 469 36.41 -4.89 -2.45
C GLU A 469 35.31 -4.32 -3.37
N LEU A 470 34.38 -5.16 -3.86
CA LEU A 470 33.22 -4.71 -4.62
C LEU A 470 32.19 -3.96 -3.76
N ARG A 471 32.11 -4.28 -2.46
CA ARG A 471 31.21 -3.62 -1.50
C ARG A 471 31.79 -2.34 -0.91
N GLU A 472 33.12 -2.17 -0.90
CA GLU A 472 33.78 -0.97 -0.35
C GLU A 472 33.63 0.26 -1.28
N LYS A 473 33.58 0.07 -2.62
CA LYS A 473 33.31 1.17 -3.58
C LYS A 473 31.91 1.78 -3.48
N ILE A 474 30.94 1.05 -2.92
CA ILE A 474 29.56 1.53 -2.74
C ILE A 474 29.42 2.31 -1.41
N GLY A 475 30.32 2.08 -0.44
CA GLY A 475 30.25 2.70 0.89
C GLY A 475 30.86 4.10 1.01
N GLU A 476 31.86 4.45 0.19
CA GLU A 476 32.53 5.77 0.30
C GLU A 476 31.65 6.93 -0.18
N HIS A 477 30.71 6.70 -1.12
CA HIS A 477 29.83 7.77 -1.60
C HIS A 477 28.73 8.17 -0.61
N VAL A 478 28.34 7.29 0.32
CA VAL A 478 27.27 7.57 1.29
C VAL A 478 27.76 8.43 2.45
N SER A 479 29.06 8.35 2.81
CA SER A 479 29.58 9.04 4.00
C SER A 479 29.92 10.52 3.76
N VAL A 480 30.20 10.94 2.52
CA VAL A 480 30.47 12.35 2.20
C VAL A 480 29.17 13.17 2.17
N VAL A 481 28.05 12.58 1.73
CA VAL A 481 26.75 13.27 1.67
C VAL A 481 26.17 13.53 3.07
N ALA A 482 26.36 12.61 4.01
CA ALA A 482 25.87 12.77 5.38
C ALA A 482 26.60 13.89 6.17
N VAL A 483 27.89 14.09 5.92
CA VAL A 483 28.68 15.14 6.60
C VAL A 483 28.31 16.54 6.08
N VAL A 484 28.02 16.68 4.78
CA VAL A 484 27.56 17.96 4.19
C VAL A 484 26.13 18.30 4.63
N ALA A 485 25.26 17.30 4.79
CA ALA A 485 23.89 17.51 5.25
C ALA A 485 23.81 18.00 6.71
N VAL A 486 24.66 17.48 7.60
CA VAL A 486 24.65 17.87 9.03
C VAL A 486 25.23 19.29 9.23
N ALA A 487 26.24 19.68 8.44
CA ALA A 487 26.77 21.05 8.48
C ALA A 487 25.77 22.09 7.92
N GLY A 488 25.00 21.73 6.88
CA GLY A 488 23.97 22.60 6.31
C GLY A 488 22.79 22.86 7.25
N VAL A 489 22.34 21.84 7.99
CA VAL A 489 21.23 21.97 8.96
C VAL A 489 21.63 22.85 10.16
N ALA A 490 22.89 22.79 10.60
CA ALA A 490 23.38 23.65 11.67
C ALA A 490 23.49 25.12 11.24
N ALA A 491 23.92 25.40 10.01
CA ALA A 491 24.00 26.76 9.48
C ALA A 491 22.60 27.38 9.26
N ALA A 492 21.63 26.60 8.78
CA ALA A 492 20.26 27.05 8.57
C ALA A 492 19.53 27.37 9.90
N ALA A 493 19.81 26.61 10.96
CA ALA A 493 19.26 26.87 12.29
C ALA A 493 19.79 28.19 12.90
N VAL A 494 21.06 28.52 12.67
CA VAL A 494 21.65 29.79 13.14
C VAL A 494 21.10 30.99 12.36
N ALA A 495 20.90 30.84 11.04
CA ALA A 495 20.31 31.89 10.20
C ALA A 495 18.85 32.17 10.58
N ALA A 496 18.04 31.14 10.85
CA ALA A 496 16.64 31.29 11.25
C ALA A 496 16.49 32.01 12.61
N VAL A 497 17.41 31.76 13.56
CA VAL A 497 17.41 32.45 14.86
C VAL A 497 17.80 33.93 14.71
N ALA A 498 18.71 34.24 13.78
CA ALA A 498 19.11 35.62 13.48
C ALA A 498 17.99 36.43 12.79
N GLU A 499 17.24 35.83 11.86
CA GLU A 499 16.09 36.48 11.20
C GLU A 499 14.97 36.80 12.19
N VAL A 500 14.63 35.86 13.09
CA VAL A 500 13.60 36.08 14.11
C VAL A 500 14.03 37.18 15.10
N ALA A 501 15.31 37.20 15.51
CA ALA A 501 15.82 38.27 16.36
C ALA A 501 15.80 39.65 15.68
N CYS A 502 16.07 39.70 14.38
CA CYS A 502 16.03 40.94 13.60
C CYS A 502 14.59 41.47 13.44
N VAL A 503 13.62 40.59 13.14
CA VAL A 503 12.20 40.97 13.02
C VAL A 503 11.65 41.49 14.35
N VAL A 504 12.02 40.86 15.47
CA VAL A 504 11.62 41.33 16.81
C VAL A 504 12.25 42.69 17.12
N ALA A 505 13.53 42.89 16.80
CA ALA A 505 14.20 44.18 17.01
C ALA A 505 13.59 45.30 16.17
N VAL A 506 13.26 45.05 14.90
CA VAL A 506 12.59 46.02 14.02
C VAL A 506 11.17 46.33 14.51
N ALA A 507 10.42 45.34 14.98
CA ALA A 507 9.08 45.55 15.54
C ALA A 507 9.12 46.40 16.83
N VAL A 508 10.10 46.17 17.70
CA VAL A 508 10.29 46.97 18.92
C VAL A 508 10.72 48.40 18.58
N ALA A 509 11.62 48.58 17.61
CA ALA A 509 12.03 49.90 17.14
C ALA A 509 10.88 50.68 16.49
N ALA A 510 10.06 50.03 15.65
CA ALA A 510 8.89 50.64 15.03
C ALA A 510 7.84 51.06 16.06
N ALA A 511 7.61 50.24 17.10
CA ALA A 511 6.73 50.58 18.21
C ALA A 511 7.25 51.77 19.04
N ALA A 512 8.56 51.87 19.23
CA ALA A 512 9.18 53.00 19.93
C ALA A 512 9.08 54.31 19.13
N VAL A 513 9.27 54.26 17.81
CA VAL A 513 9.10 55.43 16.92
C VAL A 513 7.64 55.89 16.88
N ALA A 514 6.69 54.97 16.76
CA ALA A 514 5.26 55.29 16.79
C ALA A 514 4.83 55.92 18.13
N ALA A 515 5.40 55.46 19.25
CA ALA A 515 5.17 56.05 20.56
C ALA A 515 5.79 57.46 20.68
N ALA A 516 6.98 57.69 20.12
CA ALA A 516 7.63 59.01 20.09
C ALA A 516 6.86 60.02 19.22
N ASP A 517 6.33 59.60 18.07
CA ASP A 517 5.53 60.43 17.19
C ASP A 517 4.17 60.79 17.81
N ALA A 518 3.54 59.85 18.53
CA ALA A 518 2.30 60.11 19.27
C ALA A 518 2.51 61.16 20.39
N VAL A 519 3.67 61.15 21.06
CA VAL A 519 4.03 62.15 22.07
C VAL A 519 4.31 63.52 21.44
N ASN A 520 4.97 63.58 20.28
CA ASN A 520 5.23 64.83 19.56
C ASN A 520 3.97 65.47 18.95
N LEU A 521 3.04 64.66 18.44
CA LEU A 521 1.72 65.12 17.98
C LEU A 521 0.90 65.73 19.12
N ARG A 522 0.94 65.13 20.33
CA ARG A 522 0.30 65.70 21.53
C ARG A 522 0.96 67.02 21.95
N ARG A 523 2.28 67.15 21.86
CA ARG A 523 3.02 68.36 22.25
C ARG A 523 2.81 69.53 21.27
N ASN A 524 2.69 69.23 19.97
CA ASN A 524 2.41 70.23 18.93
C ASN A 524 0.94 70.67 18.89
N GLY A 525 0.00 69.76 19.20
CA GLY A 525 -1.41 70.11 19.39
C GLY A 525 -1.64 71.08 20.56
N ILE A 526 -0.97 70.85 21.69
CA ILE A 526 -1.03 71.75 22.86
C ILE A 526 -0.39 73.11 22.55
N ARG A 527 0.71 73.17 21.78
CA ARG A 527 1.32 74.45 21.36
C ARG A 527 0.45 75.28 20.41
N ARG A 528 -0.28 74.64 19.48
CA ARG A 528 -1.26 75.35 18.62
C ARG A 528 -2.44 75.89 19.42
N PHE A 529 -2.96 75.09 20.35
CA PHE A 529 -4.08 75.50 21.21
C PHE A 529 -3.72 76.68 22.13
N VAL A 530 -2.49 76.72 22.66
CA VAL A 530 -1.98 77.83 23.48
C VAL A 530 -1.70 79.10 22.64
N MET A 531 -1.37 78.98 21.35
CA MET A 531 -1.23 80.13 20.45
C MET A 531 -2.57 80.72 20.02
N GLU A 532 -3.58 79.89 19.72
CA GLU A 532 -4.93 80.37 19.38
C GLU A 532 -5.61 81.10 20.56
N ILE A 533 -5.41 80.63 21.80
CA ILE A 533 -5.90 81.32 23.00
C ILE A 533 -5.20 82.68 23.22
N LYS A 534 -3.92 82.82 22.84
CA LYS A 534 -3.20 84.11 22.93
C LYS A 534 -3.65 85.10 21.85
N ILE A 535 -4.03 84.63 20.66
CA ILE A 535 -4.53 85.49 19.57
C ILE A 535 -5.96 85.98 19.88
N LEU A 536 -6.81 85.14 20.49
CA LEU A 536 -8.16 85.53 20.91
C LEU A 536 -8.19 86.51 22.10
N ARG A 537 -7.10 86.62 22.88
CA ARG A 537 -7.01 87.55 24.02
C ARG A 537 -6.51 88.96 23.65
N ASN A 538 -6.01 89.16 22.42
CA ASN A 538 -5.57 90.46 21.92
C ASN A 538 -6.63 91.17 21.05
N HIS A 539 -7.81 90.58 20.87
CA HIS A 539 -8.92 91.14 20.08
C HIS A 539 -10.18 91.44 20.89
N ASN A 540 -10.05 91.59 22.21
CA ASN A 540 -11.08 92.16 23.10
C ASN A 540 -10.45 93.22 24.00
#